data_AF-A0AAV2FFI2-F1
#
_entry.id   AF-A0AAV2FFI2-F1
#
_cell.length_a   1.000
_cell.length_b   1.000
_cell.length_c   1.000
_cell.angle_alpha   90.00
_cell.angle_beta   90.00
_cell.angle_gamma   90.00
#
_symmetry.space_group_name_H-M   'P 1'
#
loop_
_entity.id
_entity.type
_entity.pdbx_description
1 polymer ?
#
loop_
_entity_poly.entity_id
_entity_poly.type
_entity_poly.pdbx_seq_one_letter_code
_entity_poly.pdbx_strand_id
1 'polypeptide(L)'
;MKPVTFLVALTTVAVVLSTVSASPYGGWQPIENIHNYRIQEIAKFAVRMHNLENNFKHPLRLVSIRRGLVQVVDGMNYKLDVMVAGSNSLDSRGSMYRTEVHVTLGTMELMFFTRIVKGIN
;
A
#
# COMPACT_ATOMS: atom_id res chain seq x y z
N MET A 1 67.88 -10.49 4.93
CA MET A 1 66.55 -11.05 4.61
C MET A 1 65.59 -10.63 5.74
N LYS A 2 64.41 -10.07 5.40
CA LYS A 2 63.28 -9.63 6.26
C LYS A 2 62.69 -10.83 7.08
N PRO A 3 61.82 -10.70 8.13
CA PRO A 3 60.71 -9.73 8.29
C PRO A 3 60.45 -9.18 9.73
N VAL A 4 60.04 -7.92 9.92
CA VAL A 4 58.65 -7.39 9.94
C VAL A 4 57.68 -8.21 10.79
N THR A 5 57.29 -7.68 11.95
CA THR A 5 56.16 -8.18 12.75
C THR A 5 55.21 -7.01 13.04
N PHE A 6 54.07 -7.02 12.36
CA PHE A 6 52.94 -6.11 12.57
C PHE A 6 52.15 -6.56 13.79
N LEU A 7 51.89 -5.67 14.75
CA LEU A 7 50.88 -5.90 15.77
C LEU A 7 49.56 -5.26 15.32
N VAL A 8 48.55 -6.10 15.14
CA VAL A 8 47.20 -5.76 14.67
C VAL A 8 46.45 -5.01 15.77
N ALA A 9 46.06 -3.76 15.50
CA ALA A 9 45.11 -3.03 16.33
C ALA A 9 43.70 -3.55 16.03
N LEU A 10 43.11 -4.28 16.98
CA LEU A 10 41.74 -4.80 16.89
C LEU A 10 40.75 -3.67 17.17
N THR A 11 40.30 -2.96 16.12
CA THR A 11 39.23 -1.97 16.23
C THR A 11 37.88 -2.67 16.29
N THR A 12 37.25 -2.68 17.47
CA THR A 12 35.86 -3.08 17.63
C THR A 12 34.94 -2.05 16.99
N VAL A 13 34.27 -2.42 15.90
CA VAL A 13 33.19 -1.63 15.31
C VAL A 13 31.91 -1.95 16.09
N ALA A 14 31.50 -1.05 16.97
CA ALA A 14 30.17 -1.09 17.57
C ALA A 14 29.15 -0.60 16.52
N VAL A 15 28.43 -1.54 15.90
CA VAL A 15 27.33 -1.20 15.00
C VAL A 15 26.14 -0.77 15.85
N VAL A 16 25.94 0.54 15.96
CA VAL A 16 24.72 1.11 16.57
C VAL A 16 23.60 0.98 15.54
N LEU A 17 22.70 -0.01 15.73
CA LEU A 17 21.43 -0.05 15.01
C LEU A 17 20.49 1.01 15.59
N SER A 18 20.56 2.22 15.05
CA SER A 18 19.58 3.26 15.32
C SER A 18 18.24 2.85 14.71
N THR A 19 17.30 2.35 15.52
CA THR A 19 15.91 2.17 15.09
C THR A 19 15.28 3.55 14.91
N VAL A 20 15.21 4.03 13.67
CA VAL A 20 14.49 5.27 13.35
C VAL A 20 13.01 5.03 13.65
N SER A 21 12.49 5.60 14.74
CA SER A 21 11.05 5.59 15.00
C SER A 21 10.40 6.54 14.00
N ALA A 22 9.83 6.01 12.92
CA ALA A 22 9.09 6.79 11.95
C ALA A 22 7.89 7.44 12.64
N SER A 23 7.85 8.78 12.66
CA SER A 23 6.66 9.52 13.08
C SER A 23 5.47 9.09 12.21
N PRO A 24 4.28 8.82 12.78
CA PRO A 24 3.09 8.47 11.99
C PRO A 24 2.58 9.64 11.14
N TYR A 25 3.05 10.86 11.42
CA TYR A 25 2.66 12.06 10.70
C TYR A 25 3.49 12.23 9.41
N GLY A 26 2.80 12.35 8.28
CA GLY A 26 3.38 12.69 6.98
C GLY A 26 4.01 11.54 6.19
N GLY A 27 4.30 10.38 6.80
CA GLY A 27 4.84 9.20 6.12
C GLY A 27 3.80 8.14 5.77
N TRP A 28 4.02 7.41 4.66
CA TRP A 28 3.25 6.18 4.38
C TRP A 28 3.74 5.04 5.26
N GLN A 29 2.83 4.43 6.01
CA GLN A 29 3.09 3.30 6.89
C GLN A 29 2.32 2.05 6.43
N PRO A 30 2.89 0.84 6.55
CA PRO A 30 2.16 -0.39 6.26
C PRO A 30 0.89 -0.55 7.10
N ILE A 31 -0.18 -1.00 6.46
CA ILE A 31 -1.39 -1.45 7.17
C ILE A 31 -1.17 -2.89 7.60
N GLU A 32 -1.10 -3.13 8.91
CA GLU A 32 -0.81 -4.45 9.48
C GLU A 32 -1.92 -5.48 9.20
N ASN A 33 -3.18 -5.07 9.37
CA ASN A 33 -4.34 -5.94 9.18
C ASN A 33 -5.23 -5.42 8.06
N ILE A 34 -4.99 -5.88 6.84
CA ILE A 34 -5.84 -5.59 5.69
C ILE A 34 -7.24 -6.20 5.79
N HIS A 35 -7.46 -7.19 6.66
CA HIS A 35 -8.77 -7.79 6.93
C HIS A 35 -9.60 -7.00 7.96
N ASN A 36 -9.05 -5.91 8.51
CA ASN A 36 -9.82 -5.00 9.35
C ASN A 36 -11.04 -4.47 8.56
N TYR A 37 -12.21 -4.49 9.20
CA TYR A 37 -13.48 -4.12 8.56
C TYR A 37 -13.43 -2.72 7.92
N ARG A 38 -12.78 -1.74 8.54
CA ARG A 38 -12.68 -0.38 7.99
C ARG A 38 -11.87 -0.36 6.69
N ILE A 39 -10.81 -1.16 6.62
CA ILE A 39 -9.96 -1.24 5.42
C ILE A 39 -10.72 -1.92 4.27
N GLN A 40 -11.52 -2.94 4.59
CA GLN A 40 -12.41 -3.58 3.62
C GLN A 40 -13.46 -2.61 3.09
N GLU A 41 -14.07 -1.79 3.95
CA GLU A 41 -15.05 -0.78 3.53
C GLU A 41 -14.42 0.31 2.66
N ILE A 42 -13.21 0.77 2.98
CA ILE A 42 -12.48 1.73 2.15
C ILE A 42 -12.21 1.16 0.74
N ALA A 43 -11.80 -0.10 0.65
CA ALA A 43 -11.57 -0.75 -0.64
C ALA A 43 -12.87 -0.91 -1.46
N LYS A 44 -13.99 -1.28 -0.81
CA LYS A 44 -15.31 -1.37 -1.48
C LYS A 44 -15.78 0.00 -1.95
N PHE A 45 -15.61 1.03 -1.11
CA PHE A 45 -15.90 2.41 -1.45
C PHE A 45 -15.16 2.83 -2.72
N ALA A 46 -13.85 2.59 -2.78
CA ALA A 46 -13.03 2.92 -3.95
C ALA A 46 -13.54 2.27 -5.24
N VAL A 47 -13.83 0.96 -5.21
CA VAL A 47 -14.36 0.25 -6.39
C VAL A 47 -15.73 0.79 -6.80
N ARG A 48 -16.60 1.06 -5.83
CA ARG A 48 -17.93 1.64 -6.09
C ARG A 48 -17.83 3.00 -6.74
N MET A 49 -17.04 3.92 -6.17
CA MET A 49 -16.87 5.28 -6.71
C MET A 49 -16.27 5.24 -8.11
N HIS A 50 -15.26 4.42 -8.34
CA HIS A 50 -14.66 4.27 -9.66
C HIS A 50 -15.68 3.79 -10.71
N ASN A 51 -16.52 2.81 -10.38
CA ASN A 51 -17.58 2.34 -11.28
C ASN A 51 -18.60 3.44 -11.59
N LEU A 52 -18.97 4.26 -10.60
CA LEU A 52 -19.91 5.37 -10.76
C LEU A 52 -19.31 6.47 -11.65
N GLU A 53 -18.09 6.91 -11.37
CA GLU A 53 -17.39 7.98 -12.11
C GLU A 53 -17.20 7.63 -13.59
N ASN A 54 -16.98 6.35 -13.91
CA ASN A 54 -16.74 5.90 -15.27
C ASN A 54 -17.98 5.34 -15.97
N ASN A 55 -19.12 5.27 -15.26
CA ASN A 55 -20.40 4.79 -15.78
C ASN A 55 -20.29 3.44 -16.53
N PHE A 56 -19.56 2.47 -15.96
CA PHE A 56 -19.26 1.21 -16.64
C PHE A 56 -20.51 0.36 -16.89
N LYS A 57 -20.70 -0.06 -18.14
CA LYS A 57 -21.71 -1.07 -18.52
C LYS A 57 -21.48 -2.42 -17.82
N HIS A 58 -20.21 -2.74 -17.53
CA HIS A 58 -19.79 -3.93 -16.79
C HIS A 58 -18.94 -3.51 -15.59
N PRO A 59 -19.55 -3.30 -14.41
CA PRO A 59 -18.85 -2.76 -13.25
C PRO A 59 -17.79 -3.73 -12.74
N LEU A 60 -16.75 -3.19 -12.11
CA LEU A 60 -15.74 -3.97 -11.41
C LEU A 60 -16.27 -4.39 -10.03
N ARG A 61 -15.87 -5.57 -9.57
CA ARG A 61 -16.06 -6.04 -8.19
C ARG A 61 -14.72 -6.20 -7.49
N LEU A 62 -14.69 -5.86 -6.21
CA LEU A 62 -13.55 -6.14 -5.35
C LEU A 62 -13.42 -7.66 -5.15
N VAL A 63 -12.25 -8.22 -5.44
CA VAL A 63 -11.93 -9.63 -5.17
C VAL A 63 -11.16 -9.76 -3.86
N SER A 64 -10.09 -8.98 -3.69
CA SER A 64 -9.27 -9.01 -2.48
C SER A 64 -8.38 -7.78 -2.36
N ILE A 65 -7.98 -7.43 -1.15
CA ILE A 65 -6.88 -6.49 -0.88
C ILE A 65 -5.58 -7.30 -0.83
N ARG A 66 -4.51 -6.82 -1.48
CA ARG A 66 -3.19 -7.48 -1.47
C ARG A 66 -2.23 -6.88 -0.44
N ARG A 67 -2.28 -5.57 -0.29
CA ARG A 67 -1.51 -4.79 0.70
C ARG A 67 -2.08 -3.38 0.78
N GLY A 68 -1.71 -2.66 1.82
CA GLY A 68 -2.11 -1.28 1.98
C GLY A 68 -1.07 -0.46 2.74
N LEU A 69 -1.09 0.84 2.48
CA LEU A 69 -0.35 1.86 3.20
C LEU A 69 -1.35 2.88 3.73
N VAL A 70 -1.05 3.45 4.89
CA VAL A 70 -1.81 4.53 5.52
C VAL A 70 -0.89 5.71 5.80
N GLN A 71 -1.40 6.92 5.70
CA GLN A 71 -0.65 8.14 6.02
C GLN A 71 -1.56 9.09 6.79
N VAL A 72 -1.07 9.60 7.92
CA VAL A 72 -1.76 10.63 8.71
C VAL A 72 -1.43 12.01 8.14
N VAL A 73 -2.47 12.77 7.80
CA VAL A 73 -2.43 14.16 7.29
C VAL A 73 -3.51 14.98 8.03
N ASP A 74 -4.18 15.92 7.36
CA ASP A 74 -5.48 16.45 7.83
C ASP A 74 -6.60 15.43 7.53
N GLY A 75 -6.64 14.36 8.33
CA GLY A 75 -7.37 13.14 8.03
C GLY A 75 -6.42 11.97 7.73
N MET A 76 -6.91 10.98 6.98
CA MET A 76 -6.17 9.75 6.71
C MET A 76 -6.20 9.41 5.23
N ASN A 77 -5.02 9.26 4.62
CA ASN A 77 -4.91 8.70 3.27
C ASN A 77 -4.70 7.18 3.35
N TYR A 78 -5.43 6.44 2.52
CA TYR A 78 -5.29 5.00 2.38
C TYR A 78 -4.91 4.67 0.95
N LYS A 79 -3.76 4.03 0.77
CA LYS A 79 -3.27 3.55 -0.52
C LYS A 79 -3.32 2.04 -0.54
N LEU A 80 -4.23 1.45 -1.30
CA LEU A 80 -4.48 0.02 -1.32
C LEU A 80 -4.17 -0.56 -2.70
N ASP A 81 -3.41 -1.65 -2.74
CA ASP A 81 -3.29 -2.47 -3.94
C ASP A 81 -4.39 -3.55 -3.87
N VAL A 82 -5.38 -3.44 -4.75
CA VAL A 82 -6.59 -4.27 -4.79
C VAL A 82 -6.62 -5.13 -6.04
N MET A 83 -7.16 -6.33 -5.93
CA MET A 83 -7.49 -7.18 -7.07
C MET A 83 -8.98 -7.03 -7.36
N VAL A 84 -9.31 -6.74 -8.63
CA VAL A 84 -10.68 -6.52 -9.09
C VAL A 84 -10.96 -7.32 -10.35
N ALA A 85 -12.19 -7.76 -10.51
CA ALA A 85 -12.65 -8.49 -11.69
C ALA A 85 -13.95 -7.86 -12.21
N GLY A 86 -14.28 -8.04 -13.49
CA GLY A 86 -15.59 -7.60 -13.99
C GLY A 86 -16.71 -8.37 -13.28
N SER A 87 -17.82 -7.71 -12.93
CA SER A 87 -18.91 -8.29 -12.12
C SER A 87 -19.41 -9.64 -12.62
N ASN A 88 -19.41 -9.83 -13.94
CA ASN A 88 -19.93 -11.03 -14.61
C ASN A 88 -18.86 -12.11 -14.83
N SER A 89 -17.61 -11.85 -14.45
CA SER A 89 -16.52 -12.82 -14.61
C SER A 89 -16.53 -13.83 -13.46
N LEU A 90 -16.62 -15.12 -13.77
CA LEU A 90 -16.38 -16.19 -12.78
C LEU A 90 -14.89 -16.30 -12.42
N ASP A 91 -14.03 -15.66 -13.20
CA ASP A 91 -12.60 -15.65 -12.95
C ASP A 91 -12.26 -14.77 -11.74
N SER A 92 -11.58 -15.38 -10.77
CA SER A 92 -11.01 -14.68 -9.62
C SER A 92 -9.61 -14.13 -9.92
N ARG A 93 -9.04 -14.44 -11.09
CA ARG A 93 -7.81 -13.85 -11.64
C ARG A 93 -8.14 -12.45 -12.16
N GLY A 94 -8.50 -11.58 -11.22
CA GLY A 94 -8.73 -10.17 -11.49
C GLY A 94 -7.47 -9.45 -11.96
N SER A 95 -7.64 -8.20 -12.38
CA SER A 95 -6.51 -7.28 -12.59
C SER A 95 -6.18 -6.56 -11.29
N MET A 96 -4.89 -6.24 -11.11
CA MET A 96 -4.43 -5.49 -9.94
C MET A 96 -4.50 -3.99 -10.20
N TYR A 97 -5.04 -3.25 -9.24
CA TYR A 97 -5.20 -1.80 -9.27
C TYR A 97 -4.64 -1.20 -7.98
N ARG A 98 -4.15 0.03 -8.05
CA ARG A 98 -3.87 0.87 -6.90
C ARG A 98 -4.99 1.87 -6.74
N THR A 99 -5.53 1.94 -5.54
CA THR A 99 -6.47 2.99 -5.14
C THR A 99 -5.89 3.84 -4.03
N GLU A 100 -6.20 5.14 -4.08
CA GLU A 100 -5.94 6.08 -2.99
C GLU A 100 -7.26 6.72 -2.57
N VAL A 101 -7.58 6.62 -1.29
CA VAL A 101 -8.81 7.18 -0.70
C VAL A 101 -8.42 8.11 0.45
N HIS A 102 -8.94 9.32 0.43
CA HIS A 102 -8.84 10.25 1.55
C HIS A 102 -10.05 10.10 2.46
N VAL A 103 -9.83 10.02 3.78
CA VAL A 103 -10.87 9.77 4.77
C VAL A 103 -10.79 10.82 5.86
N THR A 104 -11.92 11.50 6.10
CA THR A 104 -12.10 12.44 7.23
C THR A 104 -13.27 11.99 8.12
N LEU A 105 -13.65 12.82 9.09
CA LEU A 105 -14.83 12.59 9.92
C LEU A 105 -16.11 12.65 9.06
N GLY A 106 -16.57 11.49 8.63
CA GLY A 106 -17.86 11.32 7.96
C GLY A 106 -17.81 11.32 6.43
N THR A 107 -16.64 11.54 5.82
CA THR A 107 -16.48 11.49 4.36
C THR A 107 -15.34 10.58 3.92
N MET A 108 -15.54 9.95 2.76
CA MET A 108 -14.50 9.27 2.00
C MET A 108 -14.48 9.89 0.61
N GLU A 109 -13.30 10.10 0.06
CA GLU A 109 -13.10 10.66 -1.27
C GLU A 109 -12.13 9.78 -2.05
N LEU A 110 -12.52 9.37 -3.26
CA LEU A 110 -11.65 8.61 -4.14
C LEU A 110 -10.70 9.58 -4.83
N MET A 111 -9.40 9.47 -4.53
CA MET A 111 -8.38 10.33 -5.13
C MET A 111 -7.84 9.71 -6.41
N PHE A 112 -7.52 8.41 -6.37
CA PHE A 112 -6.95 7.69 -7.50
C PHE A 112 -7.48 6.26 -7.58
N PHE A 113 -7.65 5.77 -8.81
CA PHE A 113 -7.92 4.36 -9.11
C PHE A 113 -7.22 3.97 -10.42
N THR A 114 -6.03 3.38 -10.32
CA THR A 114 -5.15 3.16 -11.48
C THR A 114 -4.75 1.70 -11.61
N ARG A 115 -4.65 1.19 -12.83
CA ARG A 115 -4.25 -0.20 -13.08
C ARG A 115 -2.75 -0.37 -12.82
N ILE A 116 -2.36 -1.41 -12.07
CA ILE A 116 -0.96 -1.77 -11.91
C ILE A 116 -0.57 -2.69 -13.07
N VAL A 117 0.24 -2.17 -13.98
CA VAL A 117 0.84 -2.95 -15.06
C VAL A 117 2.19 -3.47 -14.56
N LYS A 118 2.43 -4.79 -14.61
CA LYS A 118 3.77 -5.32 -14.37
C LYS A 118 4.67 -4.84 -15.52
N GLY A 119 5.74 -4.11 -15.21
CA GLY A 119 6.77 -3.79 -16.17
C GLY A 119 7.34 -5.07 -16.76
N ILE A 120 7.44 -5.12 -18.09
CA ILE A 120 8.20 -6.15 -18.79
C ILE A 120 9.67 -5.83 -18.47
N ASN A 121 10.30 -6.66 -17.65
CA ASN A 121 11.76 -6.67 -17.51
C ASN A 121 12.36 -7.46 -18.68
#